data_AF-A0A924JE20-F1
#
_entry.id   AF-A0A924JE20-F1
#
_cell.length_a   1.000
_cell.length_b   1.000
_cell.length_c   1.000
_cell.angle_alpha   90.00
_cell.angle_beta   90.00
_cell.angle_gamma   90.00
#
_symmetry.space_group_name_H-M   'P 1'
#
loop_
_entity.id
_entity.type
_entity.pdbx_description
1 polymer ?
#
loop_
_entity_poly.entity_id
_entity_poly.type
_entity_poly.pdbx_seq_one_letter_code
_entity_poly.pdbx_strand_id
1 'polypeptide(L)'
;KLGRKPLMLFGAIGLSVLYVIIATLLQTGASAGLLSIFVLLAIATYVTSLAPVTWVLISEIFPNRVRGLASSVAILALWGSYFILVFTFPILAETLGTYGPFWLYAVICLIGFIFVLRNVRETKGKTLEEMEEVFMPH
;
A
#
# COMPACT_ATOMS: atom_id res chain seq x y z
N LYS A 1 -0.22 -19.89 -8.95
CA LYS A 1 -0.40 -19.12 -7.69
C LYS A 1 0.63 -17.98 -7.67
N LEU A 2 0.26 -16.70 -7.79
CA LEU A 2 1.22 -15.58 -7.69
C LEU A 2 1.80 -15.47 -6.26
N GLY A 3 3.03 -14.97 -6.13
CA GLY A 3 3.68 -14.67 -4.84
C GLY A 3 3.17 -13.37 -4.21
N ARG A 4 3.43 -13.18 -2.91
CA ARG A 4 2.91 -12.01 -2.16
C ARG A 4 3.66 -10.75 -2.59
N LYS A 5 4.98 -10.85 -2.75
CA LYS A 5 5.82 -9.72 -3.18
C LYS A 5 5.46 -9.20 -4.58
N PRO A 6 5.31 -10.05 -5.64
CA PRO A 6 4.86 -9.61 -6.95
C PRO A 6 3.49 -8.91 -6.92
N LEU A 7 2.54 -9.42 -6.12
CA LEU A 7 1.22 -8.80 -5.97
C LEU A 7 1.31 -7.42 -5.30
N MET A 8 2.11 -7.27 -4.25
CA MET A 8 2.33 -5.97 -3.61
C MET A 8 3.03 -4.97 -4.53
N LEU A 9 4.05 -5.41 -5.27
CA LEU A 9 4.77 -4.58 -6.22
C LEU A 9 3.84 -4.11 -7.35
N PHE A 10 3.06 -5.03 -7.92
CA PHE A 10 2.04 -4.71 -8.93
C PHE A 10 1.01 -3.72 -8.40
N GLY A 11 0.49 -3.95 -7.19
CA GLY A 11 -0.46 -3.05 -6.54
C GLY A 11 0.10 -1.65 -6.30
N ALA A 12 1.31 -1.56 -5.74
CA ALA A 12 1.92 -0.28 -5.40
C ALA A 12 2.27 0.56 -6.64
N ILE A 13 2.86 -0.04 -7.67
CA ILE A 13 3.14 0.68 -8.92
C ILE A 13 1.87 1.01 -9.68
N GLY A 14 0.89 0.10 -9.71
CA GLY A 14 -0.41 0.31 -10.35
C GLY A 14 -1.17 1.47 -9.73
N LEU A 15 -1.25 1.53 -8.40
CA LEU A 15 -1.84 2.66 -7.69
C LEU A 15 -1.08 3.97 -7.91
N SER A 16 0.25 3.94 -7.91
CA SER A 16 1.05 5.14 -8.18
C SER A 16 0.70 5.73 -9.55
N VAL A 17 0.68 4.90 -10.60
CA VAL A 17 0.30 5.33 -11.95
C VAL A 17 -1.14 5.83 -12.01
N LEU A 18 -2.09 5.10 -11.40
CA LEU A 18 -3.50 5.49 -11.40
C LEU A 18 -3.73 6.81 -10.66
N TYR A 19 -3.04 7.06 -9.55
CA TYR A 19 -3.11 8.33 -8.83
C TYR A 19 -2.51 9.49 -9.61
N VAL A 20 -1.41 9.28 -10.36
CA VAL A 20 -0.90 10.29 -11.30
C VAL A 20 -1.96 10.63 -12.35
N ILE A 21 -2.59 9.62 -12.95
CA ILE A 21 -3.65 9.84 -13.96
C ILE A 21 -4.81 10.62 -13.34
N ILE A 22 -5.31 10.20 -12.18
CA ILE A 22 -6.40 10.89 -11.46
C ILE A 22 -6.03 12.35 -11.16
N ALA A 23 -4.81 12.61 -10.67
CA ALA A 23 -4.34 13.95 -10.36
C ALA A 23 -4.30 14.83 -11.62
N THR A 24 -3.79 14.30 -12.74
CA THR A 24 -3.77 15.03 -14.02
C THR A 24 -5.17 15.32 -14.55
N LEU A 25 -6.10 14.35 -14.49
CA LEU A 25 -7.48 14.52 -14.92
C LEU A 25 -8.20 15.60 -14.11
N LEU A 26 -8.00 15.62 -12.79
CA LEU A 26 -8.53 16.65 -11.90
C LEU A 26 -7.94 18.03 -12.24
N GLN A 27 -6.65 18.12 -12.52
CA GLN A 27 -5.98 19.38 -12.85
C GLN A 27 -6.41 19.95 -14.21
N THR A 28 -6.70 19.08 -15.19
CA THR A 28 -7.21 19.49 -16.50
C THR A 28 -8.72 19.74 -16.54
N GLY A 29 -9.44 19.51 -15.43
CA GLY A 29 -10.89 19.65 -15.39
C GLY A 29 -11.64 18.63 -16.27
N ALA A 30 -11.15 17.40 -16.35
CA ALA A 30 -11.76 16.35 -17.15
C ALA A 30 -13.19 16.00 -16.68
N SER A 31 -13.95 15.31 -17.54
CA SER A 31 -15.33 14.94 -17.21
C SER A 31 -15.41 13.99 -15.99
N ALA A 32 -16.43 14.18 -15.16
CA ALA A 32 -16.65 13.36 -13.97
C ALA A 32 -16.78 11.85 -14.30
N GLY A 33 -17.33 11.52 -15.48
CA GLY A 33 -17.44 10.13 -15.94
C GLY A 33 -16.08 9.47 -16.15
N LEU A 34 -15.16 10.15 -16.82
CA LEU A 34 -13.81 9.64 -17.06
C LEU A 34 -13.02 9.51 -15.75
N LEU A 35 -13.09 10.54 -14.90
CA LEU A 35 -12.47 10.52 -13.57
C LEU A 35 -12.95 9.33 -12.73
N SER A 36 -14.25 9.08 -12.71
CA SER A 36 -14.86 8.00 -11.93
C SER A 36 -14.34 6.62 -12.34
N ILE A 37 -14.11 6.38 -13.64
CA ILE A 37 -13.54 5.12 -14.14
C ILE A 37 -12.16 4.88 -13.51
N PHE A 38 -11.28 5.88 -13.53
CA PHE A 38 -9.93 5.73 -12.97
C PHE A 38 -9.93 5.60 -11.45
N VAL A 39 -10.82 6.30 -10.75
CA VAL A 39 -11.01 6.12 -9.29
C VAL A 39 -11.45 4.70 -8.98
N LEU A 40 -12.43 4.14 -9.72
CA LEU A 40 -12.88 2.76 -9.54
C LEU A 40 -11.77 1.75 -9.87
N LEU A 41 -10.96 1.99 -10.89
CA LEU A 41 -9.80 1.15 -11.20
C LEU A 41 -8.74 1.19 -10.10
N ALA A 42 -8.52 2.35 -9.47
CA ALA A 42 -7.63 2.47 -8.32
C ALA A 42 -8.15 1.67 -7.14
N ILE A 43 -9.44 1.78 -6.83
CA ILE A 43 -10.09 0.98 -5.76
C ILE A 43 -9.98 -0.52 -6.06
N ALA A 44 -10.30 -0.94 -7.29
CA ALA A 44 -10.21 -2.34 -7.70
C ALA A 44 -8.77 -2.88 -7.58
N THR A 45 -7.78 -2.09 -7.97
CA THR A 45 -6.36 -2.44 -7.84
C THR A 45 -5.99 -2.59 -6.37
N TYR A 46 -6.36 -1.64 -5.50
CA TYR A 46 -6.09 -1.70 -4.07
C TYR A 46 -6.68 -2.94 -3.40
N VAL A 47 -7.97 -3.22 -3.66
CA VAL A 47 -8.71 -4.33 -3.05
C VAL A 47 -8.20 -5.69 -3.51
N THR A 48 -7.69 -5.80 -4.74
CA THR A 48 -7.18 -7.07 -5.29
C THR A 48 -5.71 -7.33 -4.96
N SER A 49 -4.95 -6.30 -4.59
CA SER A 49 -3.51 -6.40 -4.34
C SER A 49 -3.15 -6.08 -2.88
N LEU A 50 -2.98 -4.80 -2.56
CA LEU A 50 -2.40 -4.33 -1.31
C LEU A 50 -3.25 -4.70 -0.09
N ALA A 51 -4.58 -4.57 -0.17
CA ALA A 51 -5.45 -4.84 0.97
C ALA A 51 -5.30 -6.28 1.49
N PRO A 52 -5.63 -7.34 0.72
CA PRO A 52 -5.53 -8.72 1.22
C PRO A 52 -4.09 -9.14 1.47
N VAL A 53 -3.14 -8.70 0.64
CA VAL A 53 -1.75 -9.16 0.76
C VAL A 53 -1.06 -8.56 1.97
N THR A 54 -1.37 -7.32 2.36
CA THR A 54 -0.80 -6.71 3.58
C THR A 54 -1.22 -7.47 4.83
N TRP A 55 -2.50 -7.85 4.95
CA TRP A 55 -2.99 -8.64 6.07
C TRP A 55 -2.35 -10.02 6.15
N VAL A 56 -2.18 -10.68 5.00
CA VAL A 56 -1.48 -11.98 4.90
C VAL A 56 0.00 -11.83 5.27
N LEU A 57 0.65 -10.76 4.81
CA LEU A 57 2.07 -10.56 5.07
C LEU A 57 2.34 -10.29 6.56
N ILE A 58 1.47 -9.52 7.23
CA ILE A 58 1.56 -9.29 8.69
C ILE A 58 1.47 -10.62 9.46
N SER A 59 0.63 -11.56 9.05
CA SER A 59 0.50 -12.85 9.73
C SER A 59 1.64 -13.83 9.43
N GLU A 60 2.27 -13.71 8.25
CA GLU A 60 3.39 -14.56 7.81
C GLU A 60 4.77 -14.07 8.28
N ILE A 61 5.01 -12.76 8.43
CA ILE A 61 6.33 -12.21 8.77
C ILE A 61 6.72 -12.44 10.24
N PHE A 62 5.76 -12.41 11.16
CA PHE A 62 6.08 -12.43 12.59
C PHE A 62 6.14 -13.86 13.17
N PRO A 63 7.22 -14.21 13.89
CA PRO A 63 7.38 -15.52 14.51
C PRO A 63 6.37 -15.74 15.64
N ASN A 64 6.00 -17.00 15.88
CA ASN A 64 4.90 -17.37 16.78
C ASN A 64 5.03 -16.75 18.18
N ARG A 65 6.26 -16.64 18.69
CA ARG A 65 6.55 -16.14 20.03
C ARG A 65 6.21 -14.66 20.24
N VAL A 66 6.35 -13.82 19.21
CA VAL A 66 6.13 -12.36 19.30
C VAL A 66 5.01 -11.85 18.40
N ARG A 67 4.33 -12.75 17.67
CA ARG A 67 3.30 -12.42 16.69
C ARG A 67 2.23 -11.49 17.26
N GLY A 68 1.74 -11.74 18.48
CA GLY A 68 0.72 -10.90 19.12
C GLY A 68 1.15 -9.44 19.22
N LEU A 69 2.28 -9.18 19.89
CA LEU A 69 2.79 -7.83 20.11
C LEU A 69 3.16 -7.14 18.78
N ALA A 70 3.89 -7.83 17.91
CA ALA A 70 4.35 -7.27 16.65
C ALA A 70 3.19 -6.95 15.69
N SER A 71 2.16 -7.81 15.63
CA SER A 71 0.96 -7.56 14.82
C SER A 71 0.15 -6.39 15.37
N SER A 72 0.03 -6.26 16.69
CA SER A 72 -0.65 -5.11 17.31
C SER A 72 0.04 -3.79 16.95
N VAL A 73 1.37 -3.73 17.02
CA VAL A 73 2.13 -2.52 16.63
C VAL A 73 1.95 -2.21 15.14
N ALA A 74 2.02 -3.23 14.26
CA ALA A 74 1.80 -3.05 12.82
C ALA A 74 0.39 -2.54 12.50
N ILE A 75 -0.63 -3.10 13.15
CA ILE A 75 -2.03 -2.70 12.99
C ILE A 75 -2.24 -1.27 13.52
N LEU A 76 -1.66 -0.92 14.67
CA LEU A 76 -1.72 0.45 15.20
C LEU A 76 -1.05 1.45 14.25
N ALA A 77 0.11 1.12 13.67
CA ALA A 77 0.77 1.96 12.68
C ALA A 77 -0.09 2.12 11.41
N LEU A 78 -0.76 1.06 10.97
CA LEU A 78 -1.68 1.09 9.83
C LEU A 78 -2.88 2.00 10.09
N TRP A 79 -3.56 1.84 11.23
CA TRP A 79 -4.71 2.69 11.58
C TRP A 79 -4.29 4.13 11.86
N GLY A 80 -3.13 4.35 12.48
CA GLY A 80 -2.57 5.70 12.67
C GLY A 80 -2.29 6.40 11.34
N SER A 81 -1.70 5.68 10.38
CA SER A 81 -1.47 6.19 9.03
C SER A 81 -2.79 6.51 8.31
N TYR A 82 -3.79 5.65 8.45
CA TYR A 82 -5.14 5.88 7.90
C TYR A 82 -5.79 7.12 8.52
N PHE A 83 -5.71 7.29 9.85
CA PHE A 83 -6.24 8.46 10.53
C PHE A 83 -5.59 9.76 10.04
N ILE A 84 -4.26 9.77 9.93
CA ILE A 84 -3.51 10.91 9.36
C ILE A 84 -4.01 11.20 7.95
N LEU A 85 -4.13 10.17 7.10
CA LEU A 85 -4.57 10.32 5.72
C LEU A 85 -5.98 10.95 5.65
N VAL A 86 -6.96 10.40 6.37
CA VAL A 86 -8.35 10.88 6.34
C VAL A 86 -8.45 12.31 6.88
N PHE A 87 -7.72 12.64 7.94
CA PHE A 87 -7.75 13.97 8.55
C PHE A 87 -7.04 15.03 7.69
N THR A 88 -5.90 14.66 7.09
CA THR A 88 -5.11 15.58 6.28
C THR A 88 -5.66 15.78 4.87
N PHE A 89 -6.37 14.80 4.31
CA PHE A 89 -6.94 14.89 2.97
C PHE A 89 -7.77 16.16 2.72
N PRO A 90 -8.80 16.52 3.52
CA PRO A 90 -9.59 17.73 3.28
C PRO A 90 -8.74 19.00 3.34
N ILE A 91 -7.79 19.07 4.27
CA ILE A 91 -6.87 20.22 4.43
C ILE A 91 -5.99 20.37 3.19
N LEU A 92 -5.43 19.27 2.67
CA LEU A 92 -4.62 19.31 1.45
C LEU A 92 -5.48 19.62 0.21
N ALA A 93 -6.70 19.09 0.14
CA ALA A 93 -7.60 19.36 -0.96
C ALA A 93 -8.05 20.83 -1.02
N GLU A 94 -8.22 21.48 0.13
CA GLU A 94 -8.55 22.91 0.22
C GLU A 94 -7.35 23.79 -0.15
N THR A 95 -6.14 23.43 0.31
CA THR A 95 -4.93 24.25 0.12
C THR A 95 -4.25 24.08 -1.24
N LEU A 96 -4.24 22.85 -1.78
CA LEU A 96 -3.53 22.49 -3.01
C LEU A 96 -4.48 22.16 -4.17
N GLY A 97 -5.80 22.22 -3.93
CA GLY A 97 -6.81 21.68 -4.84
C GLY A 97 -6.95 20.16 -4.71
N THR A 98 -8.06 19.63 -5.20
CA THR A 98 -8.40 18.20 -5.09
C THR A 98 -7.40 17.26 -5.77
N TYR A 99 -6.59 17.76 -6.71
CA TYR A 99 -5.51 17.01 -7.36
C TYR A 99 -4.24 16.85 -6.50
N GLY A 100 -4.00 17.78 -5.56
CA GLY A 100 -2.82 17.79 -4.69
C GLY A 100 -2.63 16.52 -3.85
N PRO A 101 -3.66 16.06 -3.12
CA PRO A 101 -3.59 14.80 -2.38
C PRO A 101 -3.22 13.59 -3.26
N PHE A 102 -3.75 13.50 -4.48
CA PHE A 102 -3.46 12.37 -5.38
C PHE A 102 -2.01 12.35 -5.85
N TRP A 103 -1.40 13.52 -6.13
CA TRP A 103 0.04 13.60 -6.39
C TRP A 103 0.87 13.13 -5.21
N LEU A 104 0.53 13.58 -4.00
CA LEU A 104 1.22 13.15 -2.78
C LEU A 104 1.11 11.63 -2.60
N TYR A 105 -0.08 11.06 -2.77
CA TYR A 105 -0.32 9.63 -2.61
C TYR A 105 0.37 8.81 -3.69
N ALA A 106 0.47 9.32 -4.93
CA ALA A 106 1.25 8.68 -5.98
C ALA A 106 2.73 8.53 -5.59
N VAL A 107 3.33 9.57 -5.00
CA VAL A 107 4.71 9.55 -4.50
C VAL A 107 4.86 8.59 -3.33
N ILE A 108 3.92 8.59 -2.37
CA ILE A 108 3.94 7.66 -1.24
C ILE A 108 3.86 6.21 -1.72
N CYS A 109 2.98 5.90 -2.68
CA CYS A 109 2.89 4.57 -3.30
C CYS A 109 4.19 4.17 -4.00
N LEU A 110 4.86 5.11 -4.68
CA LEU A 110 6.14 4.85 -5.33
C LEU A 110 7.26 4.57 -4.31
N ILE A 111 7.32 5.33 -3.22
CA ILE A 111 8.25 5.07 -2.10
C ILE A 111 7.97 3.68 -1.51
N GLY A 112 6.70 3.35 -1.29
CA GLY A 112 6.26 2.03 -0.83
C GLY A 112 6.67 0.90 -1.77
N PHE A 113 6.55 1.11 -3.08
CA PHE A 113 7.05 0.18 -4.09
C PHE A 113 8.55 -0.08 -3.96
N ILE A 114 9.36 0.98 -3.84
CA ILE A 114 10.82 0.87 -3.68
C ILE A 114 11.17 0.13 -2.38
N PHE A 115 10.45 0.42 -1.29
CA PHE A 115 10.62 -0.26 -0.01
C PHE A 115 10.31 -1.76 -0.12
N VAL A 116 9.17 -2.14 -0.73
CA VAL A 116 8.81 -3.55 -0.93
C VAL A 116 9.83 -4.24 -1.84
N LEU A 117 10.33 -3.54 -2.87
CA LEU A 117 11.31 -4.10 -3.79
C LEU A 117 12.61 -4.48 -3.07
N ARG A 118 13.12 -3.59 -2.21
CA ARG A 118 14.41 -3.73 -1.52
C ARG A 118 14.34 -4.53 -0.22
N ASN A 119 13.33 -4.28 0.62
CA ASN A 119 13.31 -4.76 2.01
C ASN A 119 12.43 -6.00 2.20
N VAL A 120 11.40 -6.21 1.38
CA VAL A 120 10.52 -7.39 1.51
C VAL A 120 11.13 -8.56 0.74
N ARG A 121 11.44 -9.65 1.46
CA ARG A 121 11.83 -10.94 0.87
C ARG A 121 10.56 -11.76 0.60
N GLU A 122 10.55 -12.57 -0.47
CA GLU A 122 9.37 -13.38 -0.81
C GLU A 122 9.12 -14.43 0.28
N THR A 123 7.90 -14.44 0.85
CA THR A 123 7.47 -15.39 1.89
C THR A 123 6.90 -16.68 1.30
N LYS A 124 6.59 -16.69 0.00
CA LYS A 124 5.96 -17.84 -0.65
C LYS A 124 6.93 -19.03 -0.78
N GLY A 125 6.59 -20.12 -0.11
CA GLY A 125 7.27 -21.41 -0.23
C GLY A 125 8.34 -21.67 0.82
N LYS A 126 8.49 -20.79 1.81
CA LYS A 126 9.35 -21.01 2.98
C LYS A 126 8.51 -21.40 4.18
N THR A 127 9.00 -22.33 5.00
CA THR A 127 8.34 -22.66 6.27
C THR A 127 8.55 -21.52 7.28
N LEU A 128 7.67 -21.43 8.28
CA LEU A 128 7.83 -20.45 9.37
C LEU A 128 9.17 -20.62 10.11
N GLU A 129 9.69 -21.85 10.16
CA GLU A 129 10.98 -22.21 10.78
C GLU A 129 12.17 -21.69 9.97
N GLU A 130 12.13 -21.76 8.63
CA GLU A 130 13.18 -21.18 7.76
C GLU A 130 13.20 -19.63 7.81
N MET A 131 12.09 -18.99 8.19
CA MET A 131 12.04 -17.55 8.41
C MET A 131 12.64 -17.17 9.77
N GLU A 132 12.54 -18.02 10.80
CA GLU A 132 13.19 -17.79 12.11
C GLU A 132 14.73 -17.83 11.99
N GLU A 133 15.31 -18.75 11.22
CA GLU A 133 16.77 -18.81 10.98
C GLU A 133 17.33 -17.60 10.21
N VAL A 134 16.52 -16.97 9.34
CA VAL A 134 16.96 -15.79 8.56
C VAL A 134 17.00 -14.52 9.40
N PHE A 135 16.23 -14.42 10.47
CA PHE A 135 16.15 -13.23 11.34
C PHE A 135 16.85 -13.40 12.70
N MET A 136 17.19 -14.63 13.12
CA MET A 136 18.03 -14.89 14.29
C MET A 136 19.20 -15.83 13.93
N PRO A 137 20.36 -15.30 13.50
CA PRO A 137 21.57 -16.11 13.50
C PRO A 137 21.95 -16.37 14.96
N HIS A 138 22.11 -17.64 15.32
CA HIS A 138 22.77 -18.02 16.57
C HIS A 138 24.25 -17.64 16.55
#